data_AF-A0A9W8CWH2-F1
#
_entry.id   AF-A0A9W8CWH2-F1
#
_cell.length_a   1.000
_cell.length_b   1.000
_cell.length_c   1.000
_cell.angle_alpha   90.00
_cell.angle_beta   90.00
_cell.angle_gamma   90.00
#
_symmetry.space_group_name_H-M   'P 1'
#
loop_
_entity.id
_entity.type
_entity.pdbx_description
1 polymer ?
#
loop_
_entity_poly.entity_id
_entity_poly.type
_entity_poly.pdbx_seq_one_letter_code
_entity_poly.pdbx_strand_id
1 'polypeptide(L)'
;MIVYQAVTVTCGKTSVRITVSSGIHAHVCDLASTFDAGSPPTTAIELHARFLEHCAAHGQDAALAILDAMCREHGIPSTSVHIVVQQHGLVEAAAQRVLRAYYLLWNVEGARHCYFASERPSLPALFASCATSPVAIFGGHPGSGAYLDETRWLLDVYRPLVGDYVARMSAFLVSLVEDHRISHLYKAGLDVLEWLARPESTPDADYVASSPVSIPLIALTQLAQIVVLYKALGVSPGELARLFN
;
A
#
# COMPACT_ATOMS: atom_id res chain seq x y z
N MET A 1 29.89 15.44 -9.96
CA MET A 1 30.02 14.10 -9.36
C MET A 1 29.28 14.12 -8.05
N ILE A 2 28.17 13.38 -7.90
CA ILE A 2 27.40 13.38 -6.65
C ILE A 2 28.21 12.62 -5.61
N VAL A 3 28.56 13.27 -4.51
CA VAL A 3 29.24 12.64 -3.37
C VAL A 3 28.18 12.02 -2.48
N TYR A 4 28.41 10.78 -2.05
CA TYR A 4 27.53 10.05 -1.15
C TYR A 4 28.18 9.88 0.22
N GLN A 5 27.38 9.97 1.27
CA GLN A 5 27.78 9.81 2.65
C GLN A 5 26.80 8.86 3.37
N ALA A 6 27.33 8.12 4.35
CA ALA A 6 26.55 7.15 5.10
C ALA A 6 25.97 7.77 6.37
N VAL A 7 24.76 7.38 6.71
CA VAL A 7 24.09 7.60 8.01
C VAL A 7 23.76 6.23 8.57
N THR A 8 24.17 5.95 9.80
CA THR A 8 23.86 4.69 10.47
C THR A 8 22.70 4.92 11.43
N VAL A 9 21.61 4.19 11.23
CA VAL A 9 20.48 4.16 12.17
C VAL A 9 20.55 2.85 12.93
N THR A 10 20.50 2.92 14.26
CA THR A 10 20.62 1.75 15.13
C THR A 10 19.47 1.73 16.13
N CYS A 11 18.80 0.60 16.25
CA CYS A 11 17.81 0.35 17.29
C CYS A 11 18.02 -1.05 17.89
N GLY A 12 18.32 -1.09 19.20
CA GLY A 12 18.64 -2.34 19.89
C GLY A 12 19.86 -3.03 19.29
N LYS A 13 19.67 -4.23 18.74
CA LYS A 13 20.73 -5.02 18.07
C LYS A 13 20.76 -4.83 16.55
N THR A 14 19.78 -4.13 16.00
CA THR A 14 19.60 -3.97 14.56
C THR A 14 20.19 -2.63 14.15
N SER A 15 21.04 -2.62 13.13
CA SER A 15 21.58 -1.39 12.53
C SER A 15 21.45 -1.46 11.02
N VAL A 16 21.18 -0.30 10.41
CA VAL A 16 21.12 -0.12 8.96
C VAL A 16 22.02 1.04 8.58
N ARG A 17 22.80 0.87 7.52
CA ARG A 17 23.75 1.88 7.04
C ARG A 17 23.23 2.44 5.72
N ILE A 18 22.65 3.62 5.80
CA ILE A 18 21.93 4.26 4.69
C ILE A 18 22.84 5.24 3.97
N THR A 19 22.97 5.10 2.65
CA THR A 19 23.84 5.97 1.85
C THR A 19 23.05 7.05 1.11
N VAL A 20 23.24 8.31 1.49
CA VAL A 20 22.53 9.49 0.96
C VAL A 20 23.48 10.49 0.29
N SER A 21 22.96 11.41 -0.52
CA SER A 21 23.79 12.46 -1.14
C SER A 21 24.28 13.46 -0.10
N SER A 22 25.47 14.03 -0.30
CA SER A 22 26.06 14.99 0.64
C SER A 22 25.21 16.24 0.89
N GLY A 23 24.36 16.63 -0.07
CA GLY A 23 23.50 17.81 0.06
C GLY A 23 22.43 17.68 1.15
N ILE A 24 21.97 16.46 1.44
CA ILE A 24 20.94 16.18 2.45
C ILE A 24 21.48 15.45 3.68
N HIS A 25 22.75 15.05 3.67
CA HIS A 25 23.34 14.20 4.70
C HIS A 25 23.21 14.80 6.11
N ALA A 26 23.45 16.11 6.26
CA ALA A 26 23.31 16.80 7.54
C ALA A 26 21.87 16.74 8.08
N HIS A 27 20.87 16.94 7.21
CA HIS A 27 19.46 16.88 7.58
C HIS A 27 19.03 15.46 7.95
N VAL A 28 19.48 14.45 7.20
CA VAL A 28 19.20 13.04 7.51
C VAL A 28 19.85 12.63 8.84
N CYS A 29 21.06 13.11 9.16
CA CYS A 29 21.69 12.89 10.46
C CYS A 29 20.87 13.48 11.62
N ASP A 30 20.34 14.68 11.44
CA ASP A 30 19.47 15.34 12.42
C ASP A 30 18.18 14.52 12.66
N LEU A 31 17.53 14.07 11.58
CA LEU A 31 16.36 13.18 11.67
C LEU A 31 16.70 11.84 12.32
N ALA A 32 17.88 11.27 12.05
CA ALA A 32 18.33 10.03 12.70
C ALA A 32 18.58 10.22 14.21
N SER A 33 18.95 11.43 14.65
CA SER A 33 19.18 11.72 16.07
C SER A 33 17.89 11.82 16.88
N THR A 34 16.79 12.20 16.23
CA THR A 34 15.45 12.33 16.84
C THR A 34 14.57 11.10 16.61
N PHE A 35 15.03 10.16 15.79
CA PHE A 35 14.29 8.96 15.46
C PHE A 35 14.23 7.98 16.63
N ASP A 36 13.02 7.72 17.10
CA ASP A 36 12.73 6.63 18.02
C ASP A 36 11.96 5.54 17.28
N ALA A 37 12.59 4.39 17.10
CA ALA A 37 11.95 3.23 16.47
C ALA A 37 10.89 2.59 17.39
N GLY A 38 10.84 2.94 18.67
CA GLY A 38 9.95 2.33 19.66
C GLY A 38 10.37 0.90 19.98
N SER A 39 9.56 -0.08 19.56
CA SER A 39 9.89 -1.50 19.76
C SER A 39 11.08 -1.92 18.89
N PRO A 40 11.98 -2.81 19.36
CA PRO A 40 13.14 -3.22 18.58
C PRO A 40 12.69 -3.93 17.29
N PRO A 41 13.12 -3.47 16.10
CA PRO A 41 12.77 -4.12 14.85
C PRO A 41 13.49 -5.46 14.71
N THR A 42 12.82 -6.39 14.05
CA THR A 42 13.31 -7.76 13.85
C THR A 42 14.33 -7.86 12.73
N THR A 43 14.29 -6.95 11.76
CA THR A 43 15.16 -6.97 10.56
C THR A 43 15.63 -5.56 10.19
N ALA A 44 16.70 -5.48 9.41
CA ALA A 44 17.24 -4.21 8.90
C ALA A 44 16.25 -3.48 7.98
N ILE A 45 15.54 -4.21 7.11
CA ILE A 45 14.54 -3.62 6.21
C ILE A 45 13.36 -3.00 6.98
N GLU A 46 12.97 -3.61 8.09
CA GLU A 46 11.94 -3.04 8.98
C GLU A 46 12.42 -1.74 9.63
N LEU A 47 13.67 -1.69 10.10
CA LEU A 47 14.27 -0.47 10.63
C LEU A 47 14.35 0.64 9.57
N HIS A 48 14.74 0.28 8.35
CA HIS A 48 14.78 1.20 7.20
C HIS A 48 13.39 1.77 6.89
N ALA A 49 12.36 0.92 6.85
CA ALA A 49 10.98 1.31 6.61
C ALA A 49 10.44 2.25 7.71
N ARG A 50 10.71 1.96 8.99
CA ARG A 50 10.33 2.85 10.09
C ARG A 50 11.00 4.21 10.00
N PHE A 51 12.29 4.23 9.62
CA PHE A 51 13.01 5.48 9.43
C PHE A 51 12.49 6.27 8.23
N LEU A 52 12.11 5.60 7.14
CA LEU A 52 11.44 6.21 6.00
C LEU A 52 10.12 6.89 6.40
N GLU A 53 9.27 6.21 7.19
CA GLU A 53 8.03 6.80 7.73
C GLU A 53 8.33 8.07 8.56
N HIS A 54 9.36 8.04 9.42
CA HIS A 54 9.79 9.21 10.19
C HIS A 54 10.26 10.35 9.31
N CYS A 55 11.10 10.08 8.30
CA CYS A 55 11.56 11.09 7.36
C CYS A 55 10.40 11.70 6.58
N ALA A 56 9.44 10.88 6.12
CA ALA A 56 8.26 11.37 5.40
C ALA A 56 7.37 12.30 6.24
N ALA A 57 7.33 12.10 7.56
CA ALA A 57 6.62 13.00 8.47
C ALA A 57 7.32 14.37 8.65
N HIS A 58 8.62 14.47 8.36
CA HIS A 58 9.44 15.66 8.62
C HIS A 58 10.01 16.32 7.35
N GLY A 59 9.86 15.71 6.17
CA GLY A 59 10.29 16.31 4.90
C GLY A 59 10.35 15.33 3.73
N GLN A 60 9.84 15.77 2.58
CA GLN A 60 9.79 14.94 1.36
C GLN A 60 11.18 14.59 0.82
N ASP A 61 12.13 15.52 0.84
CA ASP A 61 13.47 15.32 0.25
C ASP A 61 14.27 14.25 0.99
N ALA A 62 14.20 14.24 2.32
CA ALA A 62 14.79 13.18 3.12
C ALA A 62 14.13 11.84 2.81
N ALA A 63 12.79 11.79 2.81
CA ALA A 63 12.05 10.56 2.55
C ALA A 63 12.38 9.95 1.16
N LEU A 64 12.46 10.79 0.12
CA LEU A 64 12.86 10.35 -1.21
C LEU A 64 14.23 9.68 -1.20
N ALA A 65 15.23 10.30 -0.59
CA ALA A 65 16.56 9.71 -0.54
C ALA A 65 16.66 8.44 0.30
N ILE A 66 15.85 8.33 1.36
CA ILE A 66 15.77 7.10 2.17
C ILE A 66 15.10 5.98 1.38
N LEU A 67 14.04 6.28 0.61
CA LEU A 67 13.39 5.31 -0.29
C LEU A 67 14.37 4.85 -1.38
N ASP A 68 15.12 5.76 -2.00
CA ASP A 68 16.13 5.43 -3.00
C ASP A 68 17.22 4.52 -2.41
N ALA A 69 17.66 4.81 -1.19
CA ALA A 69 18.61 3.96 -0.48
C ALA A 69 18.02 2.58 -0.16
N MET A 70 16.77 2.51 0.32
CA MET A 70 16.06 1.25 0.59
C MET A 70 15.96 0.39 -0.68
N CYS A 71 15.59 1.01 -1.81
CA CYS A 71 15.48 0.34 -3.10
C CYS A 71 16.82 -0.22 -3.57
N ARG A 72 17.91 0.54 -3.42
CA ARG A 72 19.26 0.10 -3.81
C ARG A 72 19.81 -0.99 -2.89
N GLU A 73 19.64 -0.85 -1.59
CA GLU A 73 20.18 -1.79 -0.58
C GLU A 73 19.47 -3.14 -0.61
N HIS A 74 18.17 -3.15 -0.89
CA HIS A 74 17.36 -4.38 -0.92
C HIS A 74 17.03 -4.86 -2.35
N GLY A 75 17.56 -4.20 -3.39
CA GLY A 75 17.35 -4.62 -4.79
C GLY A 75 15.91 -4.52 -5.29
N ILE A 76 15.05 -3.73 -4.62
CA ILE A 76 13.59 -3.70 -4.85
C ILE A 76 13.19 -3.41 -6.31
N PRO A 77 13.84 -2.48 -7.05
CA PRO A 77 13.42 -2.22 -8.42
C PRO A 77 13.69 -3.40 -9.37
N SER A 78 14.61 -4.29 -9.01
CA SER A 78 14.87 -5.54 -9.75
C SER A 78 14.01 -6.71 -9.26
N THR A 79 13.50 -6.64 -8.03
CA THR A 79 12.69 -7.67 -7.37
C THR A 79 11.55 -7.04 -6.59
N SER A 80 10.28 -7.31 -6.95
CA SER A 80 9.10 -6.77 -6.25
C SER A 80 9.25 -6.72 -4.73
N VAL A 81 8.87 -5.60 -4.10
CA VAL A 81 8.91 -5.43 -2.63
C VAL A 81 8.22 -6.57 -1.89
N HIS A 82 7.16 -7.15 -2.48
CA HIS A 82 6.43 -8.28 -1.91
C HIS A 82 7.30 -9.55 -1.83
N ILE A 83 8.17 -9.77 -2.82
CA ILE A 83 9.14 -10.87 -2.81
C ILE A 83 10.21 -10.61 -1.75
N VAL A 84 10.71 -9.37 -1.66
CA VAL A 84 11.72 -8.98 -0.67
C VAL A 84 11.21 -9.22 0.77
N VAL A 85 9.98 -8.78 1.06
CA VAL A 85 9.31 -9.02 2.36
C VAL A 85 9.24 -10.51 2.68
N GLN A 86 8.87 -11.35 1.70
CA GLN A 86 8.81 -12.80 1.87
C GLN A 86 10.19 -13.43 2.10
N GLN A 87 11.21 -13.02 1.35
CA GLN A 87 12.59 -13.53 1.46
C GLN A 87 13.22 -13.19 2.81
N HIS A 88 12.87 -12.05 3.40
CA HIS A 88 13.32 -11.66 4.73
C HIS A 88 12.57 -12.38 5.88
N GLY A 89 11.55 -13.19 5.58
CA GLY A 89 10.80 -13.94 6.58
C GLY A 89 10.10 -13.05 7.61
N LEU A 90 9.65 -11.86 7.18
CA LEU A 90 9.03 -10.89 8.08
C LEU A 90 7.72 -11.43 8.66
N VAL A 91 7.51 -11.16 9.95
CA VAL A 91 6.18 -11.32 10.57
C VAL A 91 5.19 -10.35 9.93
N GLU A 92 3.91 -10.70 9.97
CA GLU A 92 2.85 -9.98 9.24
C GLU A 92 2.84 -8.46 9.50
N ALA A 93 2.94 -8.03 10.77
CA ALA A 93 2.95 -6.61 11.12
C ALA A 93 4.20 -5.86 10.60
N ALA A 94 5.34 -6.54 10.48
CA ALA A 94 6.55 -5.97 9.90
C ALA A 94 6.46 -5.90 8.36
N ALA A 95 5.92 -6.95 7.74
CA ALA A 95 5.63 -7.02 6.31
C ALA A 95 4.71 -5.88 5.86
N GLN A 96 3.57 -5.70 6.55
CA GLN A 96 2.62 -4.62 6.29
C GLN A 96 3.28 -3.25 6.37
N ARG A 97 4.09 -3.02 7.40
CA ARG A 97 4.81 -1.75 7.58
C ARG A 97 5.85 -1.48 6.49
N VAL A 98 6.61 -2.49 6.07
CA VAL A 98 7.57 -2.36 4.98
C VAL A 98 6.87 -2.01 3.67
N LEU A 99 5.76 -2.68 3.36
CA LEU A 99 4.95 -2.39 2.17
C LEU A 99 4.36 -0.97 2.22
N ARG A 100 3.80 -0.58 3.38
CA ARG A 100 3.25 0.76 3.61
C ARG A 100 4.29 1.85 3.42
N ALA A 101 5.46 1.70 4.05
CA ALA A 101 6.57 2.64 3.91
C ALA A 101 7.06 2.74 2.47
N TYR A 102 7.18 1.60 1.77
CA TYR A 102 7.61 1.57 0.37
C TYR A 102 6.66 2.35 -0.55
N TYR A 103 5.35 2.16 -0.40
CA TYR A 103 4.35 2.84 -1.24
C TYR A 103 4.02 4.27 -0.79
N LEU A 104 4.57 4.74 0.34
CA LEU A 104 4.25 6.03 0.93
C LEU A 104 4.42 7.22 -0.03
N LEU A 105 5.44 7.16 -0.89
CA LEU A 105 5.78 8.21 -1.85
C LEU A 105 5.27 7.92 -3.26
N TRP A 106 4.29 7.02 -3.44
CA TRP A 106 3.76 6.62 -4.75
C TRP A 106 3.35 7.80 -5.65
N ASN A 107 2.74 8.83 -5.05
CA ASN A 107 2.26 10.01 -5.77
C ASN A 107 3.31 11.13 -5.91
N VAL A 108 4.56 10.89 -5.48
CA VAL A 108 5.66 11.86 -5.56
C VAL A 108 6.46 11.61 -6.84
N GLU A 109 6.61 12.62 -7.69
CA GLU A 109 7.27 12.49 -9.00
C GLU A 109 8.71 12.00 -8.89
N GLY A 110 9.46 12.47 -7.88
CA GLY A 110 10.83 12.04 -7.62
C GLY A 110 10.98 10.54 -7.30
N ALA A 111 9.94 9.90 -6.75
CA ALA A 111 9.96 8.48 -6.36
C ALA A 111 9.61 7.53 -7.51
N ARG A 112 9.18 8.04 -8.67
CA ARG A 112 8.69 7.20 -9.78
C ARG A 112 9.68 6.13 -10.21
N HIS A 113 10.97 6.44 -10.17
CA HIS A 113 12.03 5.52 -10.57
C HIS A 113 12.20 4.31 -9.60
N CYS A 114 11.76 4.44 -8.35
CA CYS A 114 11.74 3.33 -7.39
C CYS A 114 10.69 2.29 -7.75
N TYR A 115 9.57 2.73 -8.32
CA TYR A 115 8.42 1.89 -8.68
C TYR A 115 8.50 1.39 -10.13
N PHE A 116 9.11 2.17 -11.01
CA PHE A 116 9.18 1.93 -12.45
C PHE A 116 10.63 2.08 -12.93
N ALA A 117 11.49 1.13 -12.59
CA ALA A 117 12.91 1.18 -12.97
C ALA A 117 13.18 0.87 -14.45
N SER A 118 12.22 0.29 -15.17
CA SER A 118 12.34 -0.04 -16.58
C SER A 118 11.13 0.46 -17.37
N GLU A 119 11.35 0.86 -18.63
CA GLU A 119 10.29 1.24 -19.57
C GLU A 119 9.26 0.12 -19.80
N ARG A 120 9.64 -1.14 -19.50
CA ARG A 120 8.75 -2.29 -19.42
C ARG A 120 8.93 -2.99 -18.08
N PRO A 121 7.91 -3.04 -17.21
CA PRO A 121 8.00 -3.82 -15.99
C PRO A 121 8.19 -5.30 -16.34
N SER A 122 9.18 -5.94 -15.73
CA SER A 122 9.32 -7.40 -15.80
C SER A 122 8.13 -8.01 -15.07
N LEU A 123 7.19 -8.58 -15.81
CA LEU A 123 6.06 -9.27 -15.23
C LEU A 123 6.54 -10.43 -14.34
N PRO A 124 5.83 -10.73 -13.24
CA PRO A 124 6.07 -11.94 -12.47
C PRO A 124 6.11 -13.17 -13.37
N ALA A 125 6.94 -14.15 -13.03
CA ALA A 125 7.12 -15.38 -13.81
C ALA A 125 5.80 -16.11 -14.11
N LEU A 126 4.80 -15.97 -13.23
CA LEU A 126 3.44 -16.48 -13.40
C LEU A 126 2.76 -15.96 -14.68
N PHE A 127 2.98 -14.69 -15.05
CA PHE A 127 2.38 -14.07 -16.23
C PHE A 127 3.33 -14.08 -17.45
N ALA A 128 4.62 -14.35 -17.24
CA ALA A 128 5.60 -14.41 -18.32
C ALA A 128 5.68 -15.79 -18.98
N SER A 129 5.24 -16.85 -18.30
CA SER A 129 5.34 -18.23 -18.79
C SER A 129 4.14 -18.63 -19.64
N CYS A 130 4.39 -19.16 -20.84
CA CYS A 130 3.35 -19.80 -21.66
C CYS A 130 2.86 -21.16 -21.11
N ALA A 131 3.51 -21.68 -20.06
CA ALA A 131 3.14 -22.97 -19.47
C ALA A 131 1.97 -22.86 -18.47
N THR A 132 1.55 -21.64 -18.13
CA THR A 132 0.47 -21.37 -17.17
C THR A 132 -0.61 -20.52 -17.80
N SER A 133 -1.88 -20.88 -17.57
CA SER A 133 -3.05 -20.10 -17.98
C SER A 133 -3.78 -19.59 -16.74
N PRO A 134 -3.37 -18.45 -16.16
CA PRO A 134 -4.00 -17.93 -14.96
C PRO A 134 -5.43 -17.48 -15.26
N VAL A 135 -6.33 -17.69 -14.28
CA VAL A 135 -7.73 -17.26 -14.33
C VAL A 135 -8.01 -16.41 -13.09
N ALA A 136 -8.67 -15.28 -13.27
CA ALA A 136 -9.12 -14.44 -12.17
C ALA A 136 -10.45 -14.96 -11.62
N ILE A 137 -10.53 -15.19 -10.32
CA ILE A 137 -11.76 -15.62 -9.64
C ILE A 137 -12.13 -14.56 -8.61
N PHE A 138 -13.38 -14.11 -8.68
CA PHE A 138 -13.95 -13.17 -7.73
C PHE A 138 -14.89 -13.91 -6.80
N GLY A 139 -14.65 -13.77 -5.50
CA GLY A 139 -15.42 -14.45 -4.45
C GLY A 139 -16.83 -13.88 -4.25
N GLY A 140 -17.54 -14.45 -3.28
CA GLY A 140 -18.86 -14.00 -2.84
C GLY A 140 -18.87 -13.53 -1.39
N HIS A 141 -20.06 -13.49 -0.80
CA HIS A 141 -20.30 -13.03 0.56
C HIS A 141 -19.51 -13.85 1.60
N PRO A 142 -18.54 -13.25 2.33
CA PRO A 142 -17.76 -13.99 3.32
C PRO A 142 -18.55 -14.28 4.62
N GLY A 143 -19.75 -13.69 4.78
CA GLY A 143 -20.39 -13.59 6.08
C GLY A 143 -19.73 -12.49 6.93
N SER A 144 -20.49 -11.90 7.85
CA SER A 144 -20.00 -11.08 8.97
C SER A 144 -19.15 -9.81 8.67
N GLY A 145 -19.39 -9.05 7.58
CA GLY A 145 -18.80 -7.70 7.43
C GLY A 145 -17.27 -7.64 7.25
N ALA A 146 -16.60 -8.79 7.13
CA ALA A 146 -15.14 -8.91 7.01
C ALA A 146 -14.54 -8.15 5.82
N TYR A 147 -15.35 -7.85 4.80
CA TYR A 147 -14.94 -7.06 3.64
C TYR A 147 -14.59 -5.60 4.01
N LEU A 148 -15.20 -5.03 5.06
CA LEU A 148 -14.81 -3.70 5.55
C LEU A 148 -13.44 -3.73 6.20
N ASP A 149 -13.15 -4.76 7.00
CA ASP A 149 -11.83 -4.94 7.61
C ASP A 149 -10.75 -5.19 6.57
N GLU A 150 -11.05 -5.99 5.54
CA GLU A 150 -10.16 -6.17 4.39
C GLU A 150 -9.90 -4.84 3.66
N THR A 151 -10.92 -4.01 3.49
CA THR A 151 -10.76 -2.69 2.86
C THR A 151 -9.95 -1.73 3.75
N ARG A 152 -10.14 -1.77 5.07
CA ARG A 152 -9.32 -1.01 6.04
C ARG A 152 -7.87 -1.44 5.96
N TRP A 153 -7.62 -2.74 5.88
CA TRP A 153 -6.27 -3.29 5.71
C TRP A 153 -5.61 -2.80 4.42
N LEU A 154 -6.34 -2.84 3.29
CA LEU A 154 -5.85 -2.29 2.02
C LEU A 154 -5.55 -0.79 2.11
N LEU A 155 -6.38 -0.01 2.82
CA LEU A 155 -6.18 1.41 3.04
C LEU A 155 -5.06 1.72 4.04
N ASP A 156 -4.73 0.82 4.97
CA ASP A 156 -3.57 1.00 5.85
C ASP A 156 -2.26 0.76 5.07
N VAL A 157 -2.20 -0.34 4.30
CA VAL A 157 -0.97 -0.74 3.61
C VAL A 157 -0.76 0.02 2.29
N TYR A 158 -1.81 0.18 1.49
CA TYR A 158 -1.73 0.68 0.10
C TYR A 158 -2.46 2.00 -0.11
N ARG A 159 -2.62 2.83 0.94
CA ARG A 159 -3.36 4.11 0.86
C ARG A 159 -3.04 4.93 -0.40
N PRO A 160 -1.77 5.15 -0.77
CA PRO A 160 -1.45 5.98 -1.93
C PRO A 160 -1.89 5.36 -3.27
N LEU A 161 -2.07 4.04 -3.32
CA LEU A 161 -2.52 3.31 -4.50
C LEU A 161 -4.04 3.24 -4.58
N VAL A 162 -4.73 3.06 -3.45
CA VAL A 162 -6.15 2.68 -3.44
C VAL A 162 -7.10 3.73 -2.85
N GLY A 163 -6.57 4.71 -2.11
CA GLY A 163 -7.37 5.72 -1.41
C GLY A 163 -8.33 6.49 -2.31
N ASP A 164 -7.82 7.03 -3.42
CA ASP A 164 -8.65 7.77 -4.38
C ASP A 164 -9.77 6.92 -5.00
N TYR A 165 -9.51 5.62 -5.21
CA TYR A 165 -10.51 4.70 -5.72
C TYR A 165 -11.64 4.53 -4.71
N VAL A 166 -11.30 4.26 -3.44
CA VAL A 166 -12.28 4.09 -2.37
C VAL A 166 -13.10 5.36 -2.16
N ALA A 167 -12.46 6.53 -2.14
CA ALA A 167 -13.15 7.81 -1.98
C ALA A 167 -14.15 8.08 -3.12
N ARG A 168 -13.73 7.84 -4.38
CA ARG A 168 -14.61 7.99 -5.55
C ARG A 168 -15.78 7.01 -5.53
N MET A 169 -15.54 5.75 -5.18
CA MET A 169 -16.61 4.76 -5.10
C MET A 169 -17.58 5.05 -3.96
N SER A 170 -17.10 5.51 -2.80
CA SER A 170 -17.97 5.93 -1.70
C SER A 170 -18.89 7.08 -2.13
N ALA A 171 -18.33 8.14 -2.74
CA ALA A 171 -19.12 9.27 -3.22
C ALA A 171 -20.15 8.84 -4.29
N PHE A 172 -19.77 7.93 -5.19
CA PHE A 172 -20.68 7.37 -6.19
C PHE A 172 -21.82 6.58 -5.52
N LEU A 173 -21.52 5.70 -4.57
CA LEU A 173 -22.52 4.92 -3.84
C LEU A 173 -23.48 5.81 -3.05
N VAL A 174 -22.97 6.83 -2.36
CA VAL A 174 -23.80 7.84 -1.66
C VAL A 174 -24.79 8.49 -2.64
N SER A 175 -24.32 8.93 -3.81
CA SER A 175 -25.20 9.54 -4.81
C SER A 175 -26.27 8.59 -5.37
N LEU A 176 -25.98 7.29 -5.44
CA LEU A 176 -26.93 6.29 -5.94
C LEU A 176 -28.05 6.02 -4.93
N VAL A 177 -27.73 5.95 -3.64
CA VAL A 177 -28.72 5.60 -2.61
C VAL A 177 -29.66 6.74 -2.26
N GLU A 178 -29.36 7.97 -2.69
CA GLU A 178 -30.26 9.13 -2.59
C GLU A 178 -31.45 9.04 -3.56
N ASP A 179 -31.44 8.11 -4.53
CA ASP A 179 -32.57 7.89 -5.42
C ASP A 179 -33.82 7.44 -4.64
N HIS A 180 -34.86 8.26 -4.68
CA HIS A 180 -36.16 8.04 -4.02
C HIS A 180 -36.78 6.66 -4.28
N ARG A 181 -36.45 6.00 -5.39
CA ARG A 181 -36.96 4.66 -5.73
C ARG A 181 -36.38 3.57 -4.85
N ILE A 182 -35.16 3.75 -4.33
CA ILE A 182 -34.42 2.74 -3.56
C ILE A 182 -33.97 3.22 -2.18
N SER A 183 -34.06 4.52 -1.88
CA SER A 183 -33.58 5.11 -0.62
C SER A 183 -34.17 4.46 0.64
N HIS A 184 -35.40 3.93 0.55
CA HIS A 184 -36.05 3.19 1.63
C HIS A 184 -35.31 1.90 2.04
N LEU A 185 -34.47 1.34 1.15
CA LEU A 185 -33.61 0.18 1.42
C LEU A 185 -32.35 0.57 2.22
N TYR A 186 -31.95 1.84 2.18
CA TYR A 186 -30.68 2.33 2.72
C TYR A 186 -30.87 3.29 3.91
N LYS A 187 -31.53 2.81 4.97
CA LYS A 187 -31.87 3.63 6.15
C LYS A 187 -30.67 4.27 6.84
N ALA A 188 -29.50 3.63 6.79
CA ALA A 188 -28.25 4.16 7.35
C ALA A 188 -27.30 4.73 6.27
N GLY A 189 -27.79 4.90 5.04
CA GLY A 189 -26.98 5.34 3.91
C GLY A 189 -25.94 4.31 3.46
N LEU A 190 -24.97 4.77 2.68
CA LEU A 190 -23.88 3.96 2.13
C LEU A 190 -22.56 4.77 2.03
N ASP A 191 -22.27 5.56 3.07
CA ASP A 191 -20.99 6.30 3.16
C ASP A 191 -19.88 5.40 3.70
N VAL A 192 -19.31 4.62 2.80
CA VAL A 192 -18.29 3.61 3.12
C VAL A 192 -17.01 4.26 3.61
N LEU A 193 -16.64 5.41 3.03
CA LEU A 193 -15.42 6.12 3.41
C LEU A 193 -15.48 6.53 4.88
N GLU A 194 -16.64 7.01 5.33
CA GLU A 194 -16.92 7.32 6.72
C GLU A 194 -16.79 6.07 7.61
N TRP A 195 -17.42 4.96 7.23
CA TRP A 195 -17.34 3.70 7.99
C TRP A 195 -15.92 3.14 8.08
N LEU A 196 -15.11 3.33 7.03
CA LEU A 196 -13.72 2.89 6.98
C LEU A 196 -12.82 3.77 7.84
N ALA A 197 -13.06 5.09 7.85
CA ALA A 197 -12.29 6.06 8.64
C ALA A 197 -12.64 6.01 10.13
N ARG A 198 -13.92 5.84 10.45
CA ARG A 198 -14.48 5.78 11.81
C ARG A 198 -15.25 4.48 11.98
N PRO A 199 -14.61 3.38 12.41
CA PRO A 199 -15.28 2.09 12.58
C PRO A 199 -16.53 2.14 13.45
N GLU A 200 -16.58 3.03 14.43
CA GLU A 200 -17.73 3.29 15.31
C GLU A 200 -18.95 3.87 14.59
N SER A 201 -18.78 4.44 13.39
CA SER A 201 -19.88 4.92 12.53
C SER A 201 -20.48 3.81 11.66
N THR A 202 -19.86 2.62 11.63
CA THR A 202 -20.38 1.47 10.89
C THR A 202 -21.76 1.09 11.44
N PRO A 203 -22.79 0.94 10.60
CA PRO A 203 -24.10 0.47 11.04
C PRO A 203 -24.05 -0.93 11.66
N ASP A 204 -25.18 -1.37 12.21
CA ASP A 204 -25.28 -2.71 12.79
C ASP A 204 -25.00 -3.83 11.79
N ALA A 205 -24.65 -5.00 12.33
CA ALA A 205 -24.23 -6.15 11.54
C ALA A 205 -25.32 -6.64 10.57
N ASP A 206 -26.60 -6.50 10.91
CA ASP A 206 -27.71 -6.94 10.06
C ASP A 206 -27.83 -6.03 8.82
N TYR A 207 -27.67 -4.71 9.03
CA TYR A 207 -27.65 -3.75 7.92
C TYR A 207 -26.46 -3.99 6.99
N VAL A 208 -25.26 -4.15 7.54
CA VAL A 208 -24.03 -4.43 6.79
C VAL A 208 -24.09 -5.78 6.08
N ALA A 209 -24.77 -6.78 6.65
CA ALA A 209 -24.95 -8.09 6.02
C ALA A 209 -26.03 -8.09 4.93
N SER A 210 -26.96 -7.13 4.93
CA SER A 210 -28.05 -7.08 3.96
C SER A 210 -27.53 -7.06 2.51
N SER A 211 -28.20 -7.74 1.58
CA SER A 211 -27.76 -7.81 0.18
C SER A 211 -27.60 -6.45 -0.52
N PRO A 212 -28.50 -5.45 -0.32
CA PRO A 212 -28.33 -4.13 -0.92
C PRO A 212 -27.04 -3.41 -0.50
N VAL A 213 -26.56 -3.70 0.71
CA VAL A 213 -25.34 -3.08 1.27
C VAL A 213 -24.11 -3.96 0.99
N SER A 214 -24.16 -5.25 1.32
CA SER A 214 -22.98 -6.12 1.23
C SER A 214 -22.50 -6.34 -0.21
N ILE A 215 -23.39 -6.50 -1.20
CA ILE A 215 -22.99 -6.75 -2.60
C ILE A 215 -22.10 -5.63 -3.16
N PRO A 216 -22.51 -4.34 -3.14
CA PRO A 216 -21.67 -3.26 -3.65
C PRO A 216 -20.37 -3.10 -2.84
N LEU A 217 -20.38 -3.39 -1.54
CA LEU A 217 -19.17 -3.28 -0.71
C LEU A 217 -18.18 -4.40 -0.96
N ILE A 218 -18.64 -5.63 -1.15
CA ILE A 218 -17.78 -6.75 -1.59
C ILE A 218 -17.16 -6.43 -2.94
N ALA A 219 -17.94 -5.92 -3.89
CA ALA A 219 -17.42 -5.50 -5.18
C ALA A 219 -16.38 -4.37 -5.04
N LEU A 220 -16.63 -3.39 -4.16
CA LEU A 220 -15.68 -2.31 -3.86
C LEU A 220 -14.36 -2.88 -3.35
N THR A 221 -14.39 -3.80 -2.39
CA THR A 221 -13.20 -4.46 -1.82
C THR A 221 -12.43 -5.28 -2.86
N GLN A 222 -13.12 -6.09 -3.65
CA GLN A 222 -12.49 -6.91 -4.68
C GLN A 222 -11.82 -6.05 -5.77
N LEU A 223 -12.48 -4.98 -6.19
CA LEU A 223 -11.89 -4.04 -7.14
C LEU A 223 -10.76 -3.22 -6.51
N ALA A 224 -10.78 -2.95 -5.20
CA ALA A 224 -9.65 -2.35 -4.48
C ALA A 224 -8.40 -3.25 -4.55
N GLN A 225 -8.55 -4.58 -4.39
CA GLN A 225 -7.47 -5.56 -4.60
C GLN A 225 -6.92 -5.50 -6.03
N ILE A 226 -7.80 -5.43 -7.03
CA ILE A 226 -7.40 -5.27 -8.44
C ILE A 226 -6.65 -3.96 -8.67
N VAL A 227 -7.08 -2.87 -8.02
CA VAL A 227 -6.39 -1.57 -8.07
C VAL A 227 -4.97 -1.65 -7.54
N VAL A 228 -4.78 -2.31 -6.41
CA VAL A 228 -3.43 -2.55 -5.88
C VAL A 228 -2.62 -3.41 -6.84
N LEU A 229 -3.20 -4.49 -7.38
CA LEU A 229 -2.52 -5.43 -8.27
C LEU A 229 -1.99 -4.77 -9.56
N TYR A 230 -2.83 -4.09 -10.34
CA TYR A 230 -2.35 -3.51 -11.60
C TYR A 230 -1.33 -2.40 -11.35
N LYS A 231 -1.50 -1.60 -10.28
CA LYS A 231 -0.56 -0.54 -9.91
C LYS A 231 0.79 -1.13 -9.49
N ALA A 232 0.80 -2.14 -8.63
CA ALA A 232 2.01 -2.80 -8.18
C ALA A 232 2.78 -3.50 -9.32
N LEU A 233 2.06 -3.99 -10.34
CA LEU A 233 2.65 -4.56 -11.56
C LEU A 233 3.11 -3.49 -12.57
N GLY A 234 2.70 -2.23 -12.39
CA GLY A 234 2.97 -1.15 -13.33
C GLY A 234 2.28 -1.32 -14.68
N VAL A 235 1.11 -1.94 -14.70
CA VAL A 235 0.29 -2.14 -15.90
C VAL A 235 -1.04 -1.42 -15.77
N SER A 236 -1.69 -1.13 -16.89
CA SER A 236 -3.06 -0.62 -16.94
C SER A 236 -4.09 -1.73 -16.62
N PRO A 237 -5.33 -1.38 -16.23
CA PRO A 237 -6.39 -2.36 -16.03
C PRO A 237 -6.66 -3.25 -17.27
N GLY A 238 -6.55 -2.68 -18.48
CA GLY A 238 -6.73 -3.43 -19.73
C GLY A 238 -5.55 -4.32 -20.09
N GLU A 239 -4.34 -3.98 -19.64
CA GLU A 239 -3.19 -4.90 -19.70
C GLU A 239 -3.34 -6.03 -18.69
N LEU A 240 -3.72 -5.72 -17.45
CA LEU A 240 -4.00 -6.73 -16.43
C LEU A 240 -5.04 -7.75 -16.91
N ALA A 241 -6.14 -7.29 -17.50
CA ALA A 241 -7.17 -8.17 -18.04
C ALA A 241 -6.61 -9.14 -19.10
N ARG A 242 -5.67 -8.70 -19.95
CA ARG A 242 -5.03 -9.57 -20.94
C ARG A 242 -4.05 -10.59 -20.35
N LEU A 243 -3.64 -10.42 -19.09
CA LEU A 243 -2.79 -11.40 -18.39
C LEU A 243 -3.58 -12.61 -17.90
N PHE A 244 -4.91 -12.49 -17.75
CA PHE A 244 -5.82 -13.57 -17.40
C PHE A 244 -6.71 -13.83 -18.62
N ASN A 245 -6.42 -14.89 -19.38
CA ASN A 245 -7.05 -15.23 -20.67
C ASN A 245 -8.51 -14.78 -20.85
#